data_AF-A0A238YLZ7-F1
#
_entry.id   AF-A0A238YLZ7-F1
#
_cell.length_a   1.000
_cell.length_b   1.000
_cell.length_c   1.000
_cell.angle_alpha   90.00
_cell.angle_beta   90.00
_cell.angle_gamma   90.00
#
_symmetry.space_group_name_H-M   'P 1'
#
loop_
_entity.id
_entity.type
_entity.pdbx_description
1 polymer ?
#
loop_
_entity_poly.entity_id
_entity_poly.type
_entity_poly.pdbx_seq_one_letter_code
_entity_poly.pdbx_strand_id
1 'polypeptide(L)'
;MKNYIYSTLVLFFIGFNAFGQTPSWSVNENDFQYTMSFVAFVNVDGINLSDSNDKVAAFVKGECRGVTNLTYVASEDSYYAYLTVFSNENNETLNFKIYDSVNDVVKEVAKTESFEINEHNGNLFQALSIANPALSSNAEILDFGFNGVIINDMSISGTQITLDINKSENITDLNAIFELSSGAQLYIGTENQISDGNSIDFSNPVQFQVLSEDQSVLKQWKVTVNLSAGIATYYKKDAVCYQGGVLKVVFTENNLEAVLSKDGSTYATQTIHNGEAIFSDLEVGTYNVKVGGNVKEITINLKE
;
A
#
# COMPACT_ATOMS: atom_id res chain seq x y z
N MET A 1 -68.05 -5.19 -53.44
CA MET A 1 -66.98 -4.46 -52.73
C MET A 1 -66.95 -4.97 -51.31
N LYS A 2 -65.92 -5.75 -50.91
CA LYS A 2 -65.77 -6.31 -49.56
C LYS A 2 -64.91 -5.34 -48.74
N ASN A 3 -65.44 -4.80 -47.66
CA ASN A 3 -64.72 -3.91 -46.75
C ASN A 3 -64.08 -4.75 -45.63
N TYR A 4 -62.76 -4.71 -45.55
CA TYR A 4 -62.01 -5.31 -44.45
C TYR A 4 -61.81 -4.27 -43.35
N ILE A 5 -62.26 -4.59 -42.14
CA ILE A 5 -62.00 -3.79 -40.93
C ILE A 5 -60.68 -4.29 -40.34
N TYR A 6 -59.64 -3.46 -40.40
CA TYR A 6 -58.39 -3.72 -39.70
C TYR A 6 -58.52 -3.24 -38.26
N SER A 7 -58.64 -4.18 -37.32
CA SER A 7 -58.55 -3.89 -35.89
C SER A 7 -57.09 -3.79 -35.49
N THR A 8 -56.61 -2.57 -35.23
CA THR A 8 -55.25 -2.32 -34.73
C THR A 8 -55.22 -2.62 -33.23
N LEU A 9 -54.52 -3.68 -32.83
CA LEU A 9 -54.26 -4.01 -31.42
C LEU A 9 -53.10 -3.12 -30.93
N VAL A 10 -53.40 -2.12 -30.10
CA VAL A 10 -52.38 -1.30 -29.43
C VAL A 10 -51.89 -2.05 -28.19
N LEU A 11 -50.67 -2.56 -28.25
CA LEU A 11 -50.00 -3.24 -27.14
C LEU A 11 -49.37 -2.18 -26.22
N PHE A 12 -49.97 -1.94 -25.06
CA PHE A 12 -49.45 -1.04 -24.04
C PHE A 12 -48.33 -1.76 -23.27
N PHE A 13 -47.07 -1.47 -23.58
CA PHE A 13 -45.94 -1.91 -22.77
C PHE A 13 -45.94 -1.11 -21.46
N ILE A 14 -46.51 -1.68 -20.41
CA ILE A 14 -46.33 -1.19 -19.03
C ILE A 14 -44.90 -1.56 -18.65
N GLY A 15 -43.99 -0.58 -18.66
CA GLY A 15 -42.67 -0.73 -18.07
C GLY A 15 -42.82 -0.87 -16.56
N PHE A 16 -42.76 -2.11 -16.05
CA PHE A 16 -42.52 -2.35 -14.64
C PHE A 16 -41.09 -1.94 -14.34
N ASN A 17 -40.91 -0.75 -13.77
CA ASN A 17 -39.72 -0.47 -12.99
C ASN A 17 -39.85 -1.32 -11.73
N ALA A 18 -39.30 -2.53 -11.78
CA ALA A 18 -39.07 -3.31 -10.57
C ALA A 18 -37.95 -2.60 -9.82
N PHE A 19 -38.31 -1.72 -8.89
CA PHE A 19 -37.41 -1.34 -7.82
C PHE A 19 -37.03 -2.63 -7.09
N GLY A 20 -35.75 -2.78 -6.76
CA GLY A 20 -35.31 -3.87 -5.91
C GLY A 20 -36.15 -3.88 -4.64
N GLN A 21 -36.42 -5.08 -4.13
CA GLN A 21 -36.97 -5.18 -2.79
C GLN A 21 -35.79 -5.42 -1.86
N THR A 22 -35.81 -4.72 -0.72
CA THR A 22 -34.90 -5.03 0.38
C THR A 22 -34.85 -6.55 0.58
N PRO A 23 -33.67 -7.17 0.59
CA PRO A 23 -33.57 -8.62 0.62
C PRO A 23 -34.25 -9.20 1.85
N SER A 24 -35.03 -10.26 1.64
CA SER A 24 -35.72 -11.00 2.70
C SER A 24 -34.81 -12.00 3.42
N TRP A 25 -33.51 -11.70 3.52
CA TRP A 25 -32.54 -12.55 4.20
C TRP A 25 -32.89 -12.68 5.67
N SER A 26 -32.93 -13.91 6.16
CA SER A 26 -33.21 -14.24 7.55
C SER A 26 -32.54 -15.56 7.89
N VAL A 27 -32.20 -15.74 9.17
CA VAL A 27 -31.65 -16.98 9.73
C VAL A 27 -32.50 -17.38 10.94
N ASN A 28 -32.84 -18.66 11.03
CA ASN A 28 -33.44 -19.21 12.24
C ASN A 28 -32.32 -19.83 13.10
N GLU A 29 -31.86 -19.06 14.08
CA GLU A 29 -30.68 -19.40 14.88
C GLU A 29 -30.84 -20.74 15.63
N ASN A 30 -32.07 -21.13 15.99
CA ASN A 30 -32.36 -22.38 16.71
C ASN A 30 -32.07 -23.65 15.91
N ASP A 31 -31.85 -23.53 14.59
CA ASP A 31 -31.52 -24.66 13.72
C ASP A 31 -30.02 -25.00 13.76
N PHE A 32 -29.21 -24.22 14.47
CA PHE A 32 -27.75 -24.33 14.49
C PHE A 32 -27.18 -24.44 15.90
N GLN A 33 -26.09 -25.21 16.03
CA GLN A 33 -25.41 -25.43 17.31
C GLN A 33 -24.08 -24.65 17.44
N TYR A 34 -23.53 -24.13 16.35
CA TYR A 34 -22.25 -23.41 16.34
C TYR A 34 -22.36 -22.02 15.75
N THR A 35 -21.44 -21.14 16.16
CA THR A 35 -21.36 -19.77 15.68
C THR A 35 -19.94 -19.41 15.26
N MET A 36 -19.82 -18.43 14.37
CA MET A 36 -18.60 -17.71 14.02
C MET A 36 -18.97 -16.23 13.94
N SER A 37 -18.05 -15.33 14.30
CA SER A 37 -18.31 -13.89 14.30
C SER A 37 -17.30 -13.11 13.47
N PHE A 38 -17.76 -12.01 12.87
CA PHE A 38 -16.95 -11.13 12.04
C PHE A 38 -17.09 -9.67 12.46
N VAL A 39 -15.98 -8.94 12.41
CA VAL A 39 -15.99 -7.48 12.26
C VAL A 39 -15.54 -7.18 10.84
N ALA A 40 -16.45 -6.67 10.02
CA ALA A 40 -16.21 -6.45 8.59
C ALA A 40 -16.51 -5.01 8.19
N PHE A 41 -15.81 -4.52 7.17
CA PHE A 41 -16.25 -3.35 6.42
C PHE A 41 -16.79 -3.80 5.07
N VAL A 42 -17.67 -2.99 4.49
CA VAL A 42 -18.38 -3.33 3.27
C VAL A 42 -18.08 -2.31 2.19
N ASN A 43 -17.66 -2.77 1.02
CA ASN A 43 -17.30 -1.91 -0.10
C ASN A 43 -17.98 -2.37 -1.40
N VAL A 44 -18.55 -1.42 -2.14
CA VAL A 44 -19.12 -1.67 -3.47
C VAL A 44 -18.54 -0.67 -4.45
N ASP A 45 -17.97 -1.17 -5.54
CA ASP A 45 -17.41 -0.38 -6.64
C ASP A 45 -16.40 0.70 -6.17
N GLY A 46 -15.60 0.38 -5.13
CA GLY A 46 -14.57 1.26 -4.56
C GLY A 46 -15.07 2.19 -3.46
N ILE A 47 -16.35 2.16 -3.12
CA ILE A 47 -16.97 3.03 -2.11
C ILE A 47 -17.32 2.20 -0.87
N ASN A 48 -16.83 2.63 0.31
CA ASN A 48 -17.25 2.06 1.58
C ASN A 48 -18.70 2.44 1.85
N LEU A 49 -19.54 1.44 2.09
CA LEU A 49 -20.94 1.63 2.41
C LEU A 49 -21.08 2.25 3.80
N SER A 50 -22.05 3.16 3.94
CA SER A 50 -22.17 4.03 5.12
C SER A 50 -23.63 4.33 5.51
N ASP A 51 -24.61 3.64 4.91
CA ASP A 51 -26.01 3.75 5.34
C ASP A 51 -26.34 2.66 6.35
N SER A 52 -27.09 3.02 7.40
CA SER A 52 -27.59 2.05 8.39
C SER A 52 -28.53 0.99 7.80
N ASN A 53 -29.10 1.23 6.62
CA ASN A 53 -29.95 0.28 5.89
C ASN A 53 -29.17 -0.68 5.00
N ASP A 54 -27.86 -0.43 4.78
CA ASP A 54 -26.99 -1.37 4.08
C ASP A 54 -26.87 -2.65 4.89
N LYS A 55 -26.78 -3.79 4.18
CA LYS A 55 -26.72 -5.11 4.80
C LYS A 55 -25.62 -5.95 4.23
N VAL A 56 -25.14 -6.86 5.05
CA VAL A 56 -24.32 -8.00 4.63
C VAL A 56 -24.93 -9.29 5.15
N ALA A 57 -24.87 -10.33 4.33
CA ALA A 57 -25.32 -11.66 4.71
C ALA A 57 -24.32 -12.73 4.27
N ALA A 58 -24.17 -13.77 5.09
CA ALA A 58 -23.39 -14.96 4.80
C ALA A 58 -24.31 -16.12 4.42
N PHE A 59 -23.86 -16.97 3.50
CA PHE A 59 -24.60 -18.08 2.95
C PHE A 59 -23.75 -19.34 2.88
N VAL A 60 -24.38 -20.48 3.15
CA VAL A 60 -23.83 -21.81 2.87
C VAL A 60 -24.77 -22.50 1.90
N LYS A 61 -24.27 -22.90 0.73
CA LYS A 61 -25.06 -23.60 -0.32
C LYS A 61 -26.39 -22.87 -0.67
N GLY A 62 -26.41 -21.53 -0.57
CA GLY A 62 -27.57 -20.67 -0.85
C GLY A 62 -28.50 -20.41 0.32
N GLU A 63 -28.31 -21.06 1.47
CA GLU A 63 -29.07 -20.82 2.70
C GLU A 63 -28.41 -19.71 3.52
N CYS A 64 -29.18 -18.70 3.93
CA CYS A 64 -28.68 -17.59 4.74
C CYS A 64 -28.29 -18.11 6.14
N ARG A 65 -27.01 -17.95 6.49
CA ARG A 65 -26.43 -18.36 7.77
C ARG A 65 -26.19 -17.20 8.72
N GLY A 66 -26.40 -15.97 8.29
CA GLY A 66 -26.24 -14.78 9.11
C GLY A 66 -26.53 -13.54 8.27
N VAL A 67 -27.12 -12.52 8.88
CA VAL A 67 -27.40 -11.24 8.24
C VAL A 67 -27.34 -10.14 9.28
N THR A 68 -26.77 -8.99 8.92
CA THR A 68 -26.73 -7.81 9.79
C THR A 68 -26.79 -6.53 8.96
N ASN A 69 -27.15 -5.44 9.63
CA ASN A 69 -27.06 -4.07 9.11
C ASN A 69 -25.71 -3.45 9.52
N LEU A 70 -25.30 -2.38 8.84
CA LEU A 70 -24.09 -1.65 9.23
C LEU A 70 -24.32 -0.80 10.48
N THR A 71 -23.31 -0.75 11.34
CA THR A 71 -23.28 0.03 12.59
C THR A 71 -22.17 1.06 12.52
N TYR A 72 -22.48 2.32 12.78
CA TYR A 72 -21.48 3.39 12.86
C TYR A 72 -20.65 3.26 14.13
N VAL A 73 -19.33 3.36 13.99
CA VAL A 73 -18.35 3.30 15.07
C VAL A 73 -17.61 4.64 15.11
N ALA A 74 -17.95 5.46 16.10
CA ALA A 74 -17.47 6.84 16.17
C ALA A 74 -15.96 6.98 16.38
N SER A 75 -15.29 5.98 16.97
CA SER A 75 -13.83 6.02 17.16
C SER A 75 -13.05 5.90 15.85
N GLU A 76 -13.64 5.24 14.85
CA GLU A 76 -13.04 5.02 13.52
C GLU A 76 -13.68 5.90 12.44
N ASP A 77 -14.68 6.71 12.81
CA ASP A 77 -15.54 7.48 11.89
C ASP A 77 -16.03 6.66 10.68
N SER A 78 -16.40 5.39 10.94
CA SER A 78 -16.67 4.39 9.90
C SER A 78 -17.80 3.44 10.27
N TYR A 79 -18.39 2.79 9.27
CA TYR A 79 -19.45 1.80 9.43
C TYR A 79 -18.90 0.38 9.33
N TYR A 80 -19.33 -0.48 10.26
CA TYR A 80 -18.92 -1.88 10.34
C TYR A 80 -20.12 -2.82 10.42
N ALA A 81 -19.95 -4.01 9.86
CA ALA A 81 -20.84 -5.14 10.06
C ALA A 81 -20.30 -6.02 11.18
N TYR A 82 -21.05 -6.11 12.27
CA TYR A 82 -20.87 -7.11 13.32
C TYR A 82 -21.74 -8.32 12.96
N LEU A 83 -21.19 -9.24 12.18
CA LEU A 83 -21.93 -10.35 11.60
C LEU A 83 -21.69 -11.62 12.41
N THR A 84 -22.76 -12.22 12.92
CA THR A 84 -22.75 -13.58 13.46
C THR A 84 -23.27 -14.55 12.41
N VAL A 85 -22.52 -15.61 12.17
CA VAL A 85 -22.84 -16.68 11.22
C VAL A 85 -23.03 -17.97 12.00
N PHE A 86 -24.01 -18.76 11.60
CA PHE A 86 -24.41 -20.00 12.26
C PHE A 86 -24.12 -21.22 11.37
N SER A 87 -23.73 -22.35 11.96
CA SER A 87 -23.61 -23.63 11.25
C SER A 87 -23.75 -24.83 12.21
N ASN A 88 -23.87 -26.03 11.63
CA ASN A 88 -23.82 -27.32 12.30
C ASN A 88 -22.54 -28.12 11.99
N GLU A 89 -21.70 -27.64 11.07
CA GLU A 89 -20.51 -28.33 10.58
C GLU A 89 -19.29 -27.37 10.58
N ASN A 90 -18.10 -27.89 10.84
CA ASN A 90 -16.86 -27.11 10.69
C ASN A 90 -16.37 -27.18 9.24
N ASN A 91 -15.63 -26.15 8.80
CA ASN A 91 -15.06 -26.01 7.46
C ASN A 91 -16.07 -25.89 6.32
N GLU A 92 -17.32 -25.50 6.57
CA GLU A 92 -18.24 -25.15 5.48
C GLU A 92 -17.82 -23.84 4.82
N THR A 93 -17.94 -23.76 3.49
CA THR A 93 -17.61 -22.54 2.75
C THR A 93 -18.72 -21.49 2.87
N LEU A 94 -18.37 -20.35 3.46
CA LEU A 94 -19.20 -19.16 3.55
C LEU A 94 -19.05 -18.31 2.29
N ASN A 95 -20.19 -17.90 1.72
CA ASN A 95 -20.28 -16.93 0.64
C ASN A 95 -20.98 -15.68 1.16
N PHE A 96 -20.61 -14.50 0.68
CA PHE A 96 -21.19 -13.25 1.18
C PHE A 96 -21.99 -12.53 0.09
N LYS A 97 -23.04 -11.81 0.52
CA LYS A 97 -23.77 -10.86 -0.32
C LYS A 97 -23.88 -9.53 0.40
N ILE A 98 -23.81 -8.46 -0.38
CA ILE A 98 -23.99 -7.08 0.06
C ILE A 98 -25.32 -6.58 -0.48
N TYR A 99 -26.07 -5.86 0.33
CA TYR A 99 -27.18 -5.02 -0.10
C TYR A 99 -26.78 -3.57 0.09
N ASP A 100 -26.66 -2.86 -1.04
CA ASP A 100 -26.51 -1.41 -1.08
C ASP A 100 -27.92 -0.81 -1.12
N SER A 101 -28.31 -0.17 -0.03
CA SER A 101 -29.66 0.36 0.17
C SER A 101 -29.93 1.64 -0.60
N VAL A 102 -28.89 2.41 -0.92
CA VAL A 102 -28.99 3.66 -1.68
C VAL A 102 -29.29 3.37 -3.14
N ASN A 103 -28.59 2.40 -3.72
CA ASN A 103 -28.78 1.98 -5.10
C ASN A 103 -29.81 0.85 -5.26
N ASP A 104 -30.23 0.27 -4.14
CA ASP A 104 -31.19 -0.82 -4.06
C ASP A 104 -30.77 -2.05 -4.88
N VAL A 105 -29.50 -2.44 -4.71
CA VAL A 105 -28.88 -3.56 -5.44
C VAL A 105 -28.28 -4.59 -4.49
N VAL A 106 -28.32 -5.85 -4.93
CA VAL A 106 -27.59 -6.94 -4.27
C VAL A 106 -26.35 -7.27 -5.10
N LYS A 107 -25.19 -7.35 -4.44
CA LYS A 107 -23.92 -7.79 -5.03
C LYS A 107 -23.45 -9.08 -4.36
N GLU A 108 -23.09 -10.06 -5.18
CA GLU A 108 -22.40 -11.28 -4.72
C GLU A 108 -20.93 -10.95 -4.46
N VAL A 109 -20.34 -11.44 -3.37
CA VAL A 109 -18.92 -11.19 -3.06
C VAL A 109 -18.10 -12.42 -3.44
N ALA A 110 -17.02 -12.21 -4.19
CA ALA A 110 -16.18 -13.31 -4.67
C ALA A 110 -15.35 -13.95 -3.55
N LYS A 111 -15.01 -13.18 -2.50
CA LYS A 111 -14.29 -13.68 -1.33
C LYS A 111 -15.16 -14.67 -0.56
N THR A 112 -14.55 -15.77 -0.15
CA THR A 112 -15.16 -16.81 0.68
C THR A 112 -14.34 -17.01 1.94
N GLU A 113 -14.98 -17.45 3.02
CA GLU A 113 -14.31 -17.83 4.27
C GLU A 113 -14.69 -19.28 4.63
N SER A 114 -13.83 -19.99 5.35
CA SER A 114 -14.20 -21.27 5.97
C SER A 114 -14.85 -21.01 7.32
N PHE A 115 -15.99 -21.65 7.58
CA PHE A 115 -16.62 -21.58 8.90
C PHE A 115 -15.77 -22.34 9.93
N GLU A 116 -15.31 -21.64 10.96
CA GLU A 116 -14.61 -22.24 12.10
C GLU A 116 -15.42 -22.04 13.38
N ILE A 117 -15.67 -23.14 14.11
CA ILE A 117 -16.52 -23.15 15.31
C ILE A 117 -15.96 -22.21 16.38
N ASN A 118 -16.80 -21.27 16.83
CA ASN A 118 -16.55 -20.25 17.84
C ASN A 118 -15.43 -19.25 17.49
N GLU A 119 -15.03 -19.17 16.23
CA GLU A 119 -13.99 -18.26 15.79
C GLU A 119 -14.50 -16.81 15.70
N HIS A 120 -13.56 -15.86 15.86
CA HIS A 120 -13.79 -14.44 15.66
C HIS A 120 -12.79 -13.89 14.65
N ASN A 121 -13.28 -13.36 13.53
CA ASN A 121 -12.45 -12.84 12.45
C ASN A 121 -12.62 -11.32 12.29
N GLY A 122 -11.49 -10.63 12.27
CA GLY A 122 -11.42 -9.18 12.11
C GLY A 122 -11.52 -8.39 13.42
N ASN A 123 -11.07 -7.15 13.37
CA ASN A 123 -11.23 -6.16 14.45
C ASN A 123 -11.33 -4.76 13.82
N LEU A 124 -11.41 -3.70 14.62
CA LEU A 124 -11.57 -2.34 14.08
C LEU A 124 -10.37 -1.84 13.27
N PHE A 125 -9.16 -2.36 13.53
CA PHE A 125 -7.93 -2.00 12.81
C PHE A 125 -7.67 -2.90 11.59
N GLN A 126 -8.05 -4.18 11.67
CA GLN A 126 -7.98 -5.14 10.56
C GLN A 126 -9.32 -5.84 10.40
N ALA A 127 -10.30 -5.14 9.83
CA ALA A 127 -11.62 -5.72 9.59
C ALA A 127 -11.62 -6.60 8.35
N LEU A 128 -12.52 -7.59 8.32
CA LEU A 128 -12.70 -8.41 7.13
C LEU A 128 -13.26 -7.56 5.99
N SER A 129 -12.53 -7.46 4.88
CA SER A 129 -13.03 -6.85 3.65
C SER A 129 -14.10 -7.73 2.99
N ILE A 130 -15.37 -7.29 3.04
CA ILE A 130 -16.46 -7.85 2.26
C ILE A 130 -16.75 -6.87 1.11
N ALA A 131 -16.13 -7.11 -0.04
CA ALA A 131 -16.09 -6.14 -1.14
C ALA A 131 -16.43 -6.75 -2.51
N ASN A 132 -17.10 -5.97 -3.35
CA ASN A 132 -17.24 -6.25 -4.77
C ASN A 132 -16.94 -4.98 -5.60
N PRO A 133 -15.89 -4.99 -6.45
CA PRO A 133 -14.89 -6.05 -6.62
C PRO A 133 -14.01 -6.25 -5.37
N ALA A 134 -13.19 -7.31 -5.37
CA ALA A 134 -12.24 -7.54 -4.28
C ALA A 134 -11.16 -6.44 -4.26
N LEU A 135 -10.82 -5.97 -3.05
CA LEU A 135 -9.80 -4.96 -2.82
C LEU A 135 -8.39 -5.58 -2.79
N SER A 136 -7.36 -4.75 -2.94
CA SER A 136 -5.97 -5.20 -2.98
C SER A 136 -5.46 -5.66 -1.62
N SER A 137 -4.74 -6.79 -1.60
CA SER A 137 -3.99 -7.26 -0.43
C SER A 137 -2.51 -6.84 -0.44
N ASN A 138 -2.10 -5.99 -1.40
CA ASN A 138 -0.74 -5.46 -1.44
C ASN A 138 -0.52 -4.45 -0.31
N ALA A 139 0.61 -4.60 0.39
CA ALA A 139 1.00 -3.76 1.53
C ALA A 139 2.48 -3.36 1.44
N GLU A 140 2.82 -2.61 0.39
CA GLU A 140 4.20 -2.20 0.09
C GLU A 140 4.38 -0.69 0.16
N ILE A 141 5.58 -0.25 0.55
CA ILE A 141 6.07 1.11 0.30
C ILE A 141 6.81 1.07 -1.05
N LEU A 142 6.32 1.84 -2.02
CA LEU A 142 6.86 1.91 -3.37
C LEU A 142 7.94 3.00 -3.50
N ASP A 143 7.73 4.11 -2.80
CA ASP A 143 8.69 5.20 -2.70
C ASP A 143 8.61 5.86 -1.32
N PHE A 144 9.71 6.47 -0.90
CA PHE A 144 9.80 7.18 0.38
C PHE A 144 10.69 8.41 0.21
N GLY A 145 10.57 9.38 1.09
CA GLY A 145 11.41 10.56 1.06
C GLY A 145 10.92 11.60 2.03
N PHE A 146 11.38 12.83 1.82
CA PHE A 146 11.07 13.93 2.72
C PHE A 146 10.83 15.22 1.94
N ASN A 147 9.90 16.04 2.42
CA ASN A 147 9.64 17.35 1.82
C ASN A 147 10.84 18.29 2.04
N GLY A 148 11.35 18.89 0.96
CA GLY A 148 12.41 19.90 1.03
C GLY A 148 13.81 19.37 1.39
N VAL A 149 13.99 18.05 1.55
CA VAL A 149 15.30 17.44 1.87
C VAL A 149 15.84 16.69 0.67
N ILE A 150 17.13 16.90 0.39
CA ILE A 150 17.83 16.16 -0.66
C ILE A 150 18.27 14.80 -0.12
N ILE A 151 17.77 13.74 -0.75
CA ILE A 151 18.21 12.37 -0.49
C ILE A 151 19.44 12.10 -1.34
N ASN A 152 20.57 11.84 -0.70
CA ASN A 152 21.82 11.53 -1.37
C ASN A 152 21.80 10.12 -1.92
N ASP A 153 21.27 9.18 -1.14
CA ASP A 153 21.11 7.78 -1.55
C ASP A 153 19.89 7.17 -0.87
N MET A 154 19.26 6.22 -1.54
CA MET A 154 18.18 5.43 -0.99
C MET A 154 18.34 3.98 -1.37
N SER A 155 18.08 3.10 -0.41
CA SER A 155 17.93 1.68 -0.67
C SER A 155 16.67 1.14 -0.02
N ILE A 156 15.97 0.30 -0.77
CA ILE A 156 14.85 -0.51 -0.29
C ILE A 156 15.30 -1.98 -0.41
N SER A 157 15.37 -2.68 0.73
CA SER A 157 15.74 -4.09 0.78
C SER A 157 14.76 -4.85 1.67
N GLY A 158 13.86 -5.60 1.03
CA GLY A 158 12.73 -6.21 1.72
C GLY A 158 11.88 -5.14 2.38
N THR A 159 11.72 -5.20 3.71
CA THR A 159 10.95 -4.23 4.50
C THR A 159 11.82 -3.20 5.21
N GLN A 160 13.04 -2.98 4.72
CA GLN A 160 13.95 -1.98 5.27
C GLN A 160 14.23 -0.90 4.23
N ILE A 161 14.05 0.35 4.63
CA ILE A 161 14.40 1.52 3.85
C ILE A 161 15.55 2.23 4.57
N THR A 162 16.63 2.49 3.86
CA THR A 162 17.74 3.31 4.36
C THR A 162 17.91 4.52 3.45
N LEU A 163 17.85 5.71 4.04
CA LEU A 163 18.08 6.98 3.35
C LEU A 163 19.35 7.62 3.89
N ASP A 164 20.26 7.98 3.00
CA ASP A 164 21.43 8.81 3.34
C ASP A 164 21.11 10.26 2.93
N ILE A 165 21.21 11.21 3.87
CA ILE A 165 20.95 12.64 3.63
C ILE A 165 22.13 13.50 4.09
N ASN A 166 22.11 14.80 3.81
CA ASN A 166 23.21 15.69 4.16
C ASN A 166 23.33 15.89 5.67
N LYS A 167 24.57 15.95 6.17
CA LYS A 167 24.88 16.22 7.59
C LYS A 167 24.22 17.46 8.20
N SER A 168 23.89 18.45 7.37
CA SER A 168 23.25 19.70 7.80
C SER A 168 21.75 19.60 8.05
N GLU A 169 21.11 18.51 7.62
CA GLU A 169 19.67 18.33 7.75
C GLU A 169 19.28 18.07 9.22
N ASN A 170 18.12 18.61 9.62
CA ASN A 170 17.55 18.31 10.93
C ASN A 170 16.68 17.05 10.86
N ILE A 171 17.18 15.93 11.39
CA ILE A 171 16.45 14.66 11.36
C ILE A 171 15.40 14.50 12.47
N THR A 172 15.28 15.45 13.39
CA THR A 172 14.33 15.34 14.51
C THR A 172 12.91 15.75 14.14
N ASP A 173 12.71 16.25 12.91
CA ASP A 173 11.52 17.00 12.51
C ASP A 173 11.34 16.94 10.98
N LEU A 174 11.26 15.72 10.41
CA LEU A 174 11.15 15.51 8.97
C LEU A 174 9.72 15.16 8.55
N ASN A 175 9.22 15.85 7.53
CA ASN A 175 7.94 15.52 6.89
C ASN A 175 8.15 14.42 5.85
N ALA A 176 7.69 13.21 6.17
CA ALA A 176 7.80 12.06 5.28
C ALA A 176 6.87 12.19 4.06
N ILE A 177 7.41 11.95 2.87
CA ILE A 177 6.66 11.77 1.62
C ILE A 177 6.79 10.30 1.25
N PHE A 178 5.69 9.66 0.87
CA PHE A 178 5.70 8.26 0.49
C PHE A 178 4.64 7.93 -0.55
N GLU A 179 4.93 6.88 -1.33
CA GLU A 179 3.99 6.22 -2.23
C GLU A 179 3.80 4.78 -1.77
N LEU A 180 2.55 4.33 -1.67
CA LEU A 180 2.18 2.99 -1.22
C LEU A 180 1.56 2.20 -2.37
N SER A 181 1.46 0.88 -2.20
CA SER A 181 0.56 0.07 -3.03
C SER A 181 -0.87 0.63 -3.01
N SER A 182 -1.59 0.53 -4.14
CA SER A 182 -2.93 1.08 -4.31
C SER A 182 -3.86 0.75 -3.14
N GLY A 183 -4.49 1.77 -2.57
CA GLY A 183 -5.45 1.66 -1.47
C GLY A 183 -4.85 1.31 -0.10
N ALA A 184 -3.55 1.03 0.00
CA ALA A 184 -2.89 0.77 1.27
C ALA A 184 -2.74 2.06 2.11
N GLN A 185 -2.56 1.87 3.42
CA GLN A 185 -2.41 2.94 4.41
C GLN A 185 -1.16 2.72 5.24
N LEU A 186 -0.50 3.80 5.68
CA LEU A 186 0.73 3.77 6.46
C LEU A 186 0.45 4.20 7.91
N TYR A 187 0.98 3.47 8.88
CA TYR A 187 0.76 3.72 10.30
C TYR A 187 2.08 3.78 11.07
N ILE A 188 2.09 4.55 12.15
CA ILE A 188 3.03 4.39 13.27
C ILE A 188 2.19 3.95 14.48
N GLY A 189 2.40 2.73 14.95
CA GLY A 189 1.45 2.10 15.88
C GLY A 189 0.08 1.97 15.22
N THR A 190 -0.95 2.63 15.76
CA THR A 190 -2.31 2.70 15.20
C THR A 190 -2.64 4.07 14.61
N GLU A 191 -1.69 5.02 14.60
CA GLU A 191 -1.91 6.36 14.07
C GLU A 191 -1.60 6.41 12.58
N ASN A 192 -2.63 6.72 11.78
CA ASN A 192 -2.51 6.84 10.33
C ASN A 192 -1.59 8.02 9.97
N GLN A 193 -0.64 7.76 9.07
CA GLN A 193 0.29 8.74 8.55
C GLN A 193 -0.20 9.24 7.19
N ILE A 194 -0.16 10.54 7.01
CA ILE A 194 -0.50 11.21 5.75
C ILE A 194 0.80 11.69 5.13
N SER A 195 0.98 11.44 3.83
CA SER A 195 2.15 11.90 3.07
C SER A 195 2.22 13.43 3.13
N ASP A 196 3.39 13.97 3.52
CA ASP A 196 3.63 15.39 3.83
C ASP A 196 2.73 15.97 4.93
N GLY A 197 2.08 15.13 5.75
CA GLY A 197 1.10 15.58 6.75
C GLY A 197 1.68 15.86 8.13
N ASN A 198 2.68 15.08 8.56
CA ASN A 198 3.24 15.13 9.91
C ASN A 198 4.76 15.14 9.88
N SER A 199 5.37 15.76 10.89
CA SER A 199 6.80 15.65 11.11
C SER A 199 7.15 14.52 12.08
N ILE A 200 8.25 13.84 11.80
CA ILE A 200 8.67 12.62 12.48
C ILE A 200 10.16 12.74 12.84
N ASP A 201 10.53 12.28 14.04
CA ASP A 201 11.91 12.19 14.50
C ASP A 201 12.56 10.88 14.01
N PHE A 202 13.56 11.02 13.14
CA PHE A 202 14.37 9.92 12.60
C PHE A 202 15.75 9.81 13.26
N SER A 203 15.97 10.41 14.42
CA SER A 203 17.20 10.22 15.23
C SER A 203 17.43 8.75 15.60
N ASN A 204 16.36 7.95 15.58
CA ASN A 204 16.39 6.49 15.67
C ASN A 204 15.57 5.88 14.52
N PRO A 205 15.80 4.61 14.15
CA PRO A 205 14.98 3.93 13.15
C PRO A 205 13.50 3.93 13.54
N VAL A 206 12.64 4.32 12.60
CA VAL A 206 11.19 4.39 12.79
C VAL A 206 10.54 3.11 12.25
N GLN A 207 9.64 2.53 13.04
CA GLN A 207 8.84 1.36 12.64
C GLN A 207 7.48 1.82 12.13
N PHE A 208 7.25 1.61 10.85
CA PHE A 208 5.99 1.82 10.18
C PHE A 208 5.26 0.49 9.97
N GLN A 209 3.96 0.59 9.72
CA GLN A 209 3.12 -0.54 9.36
C GLN A 209 2.31 -0.15 8.12
N VAL A 210 2.39 -0.95 7.06
CA VAL A 210 1.54 -0.78 5.87
C VAL A 210 0.38 -1.75 6.00
N LEU A 211 -0.84 -1.23 6.06
CA LEU A 211 -2.08 -2.01 6.00
C LEU A 211 -2.57 -2.03 4.55
N SER A 212 -2.84 -3.22 4.00
CA SER A 212 -3.41 -3.36 2.67
C SER A 212 -4.81 -2.74 2.57
N GLU A 213 -5.25 -2.44 1.35
CA GLU A 213 -6.58 -1.89 1.09
C GLU A 213 -7.71 -2.79 1.62
N ASP A 214 -7.55 -4.11 1.48
CA ASP A 214 -8.50 -5.11 2.00
C ASP A 214 -8.32 -5.41 3.50
N GLN A 215 -7.38 -4.73 4.16
CA GLN A 215 -7.00 -4.84 5.57
C GLN A 215 -6.50 -6.23 6.02
N SER A 216 -6.31 -7.17 5.09
CA SER A 216 -5.91 -8.54 5.41
C SER A 216 -4.40 -8.70 5.68
N VAL A 217 -3.58 -7.78 5.16
CA VAL A 217 -2.12 -7.80 5.30
C VAL A 217 -1.65 -6.56 6.04
N LEU A 218 -0.95 -6.76 7.16
CA LEU A 218 -0.27 -5.71 7.90
C LEU A 218 1.23 -5.99 7.89
N LYS A 219 1.98 -5.20 7.13
CA LYS A 219 3.42 -5.41 6.89
C LYS A 219 4.24 -4.39 7.67
N GLN A 220 5.19 -4.87 8.47
CA GLN A 220 6.10 -4.00 9.24
C GLN A 220 7.26 -3.53 8.38
N TRP A 221 7.57 -2.24 8.43
CA TRP A 221 8.63 -1.57 7.69
C TRP A 221 9.51 -0.77 8.63
N LYS A 222 10.83 -0.88 8.45
CA LYS A 222 11.79 -0.09 9.23
C LYS A 222 12.45 0.94 8.33
N VAL A 223 12.30 2.22 8.66
CA VAL A 223 12.96 3.33 7.96
C VAL A 223 14.10 3.84 8.81
N THR A 224 15.29 3.91 8.24
CA THR A 224 16.50 4.42 8.89
C THR A 224 17.05 5.59 8.08
N VAL A 225 17.34 6.70 8.75
CA VAL A 225 17.95 7.88 8.13
C VAL A 225 19.36 8.03 8.67
N ASN A 226 20.34 8.10 7.77
CA ASN A 226 21.72 8.37 8.12
C ASN A 226 22.10 9.77 7.63
N LEU A 227 22.85 10.47 8.47
CA LEU A 227 23.52 11.70 8.08
C LEU A 227 24.86 11.37 7.41
N SER A 228 25.19 12.07 6.34
CA SER A 228 26.50 11.96 5.71
C SER A 228 27.62 12.34 6.69
N ALA A 229 28.76 11.66 6.61
CA ALA A 229 29.87 11.88 7.55
C ALA A 229 30.54 13.26 7.35
N GLY A 230 30.54 13.74 6.11
CA GLY A 230 31.24 14.94 5.67
C GLY A 230 30.77 15.41 4.29
N ILE A 231 31.48 16.39 3.72
CA ILE A 231 31.14 17.01 2.43
C ILE A 231 32.07 16.46 1.35
N ALA A 232 31.48 15.99 0.24
CA ALA A 232 32.22 15.53 -0.93
C ALA A 232 32.22 16.56 -2.07
N THR A 233 33.38 16.79 -2.67
CA THR A 233 33.54 17.55 -3.91
C THR A 233 34.20 16.68 -4.96
N TYR A 234 33.67 16.70 -6.19
CA TYR A 234 34.10 15.80 -7.25
C TYR A 234 34.71 16.59 -8.40
N TYR A 235 35.89 16.16 -8.86
CA TYR A 235 36.57 16.71 -10.02
C TYR A 235 36.80 15.60 -11.03
N LYS A 236 36.42 15.82 -12.28
CA LYS A 236 36.66 14.86 -13.36
C LYS A 236 37.57 15.41 -14.43
N LYS A 237 38.30 14.51 -15.09
CA LYS A 237 38.96 14.71 -16.37
C LYS A 237 38.49 13.62 -17.31
N ASP A 238 37.92 14.02 -18.45
CA ASP A 238 37.46 13.10 -19.48
C ASP A 238 38.63 12.33 -20.12
N ALA A 239 38.34 11.14 -20.65
CA ALA A 239 39.32 10.29 -21.32
C ALA A 239 39.70 10.88 -22.69
N VAL A 240 40.88 10.52 -23.19
CA VAL A 240 41.34 10.82 -24.57
C VAL A 240 41.74 9.52 -25.25
N CYS A 241 42.01 9.55 -26.55
CA CYS A 241 42.22 8.35 -27.38
C CYS A 241 43.36 7.40 -26.92
N TYR A 242 44.30 7.88 -26.09
CA TYR A 242 45.42 7.10 -25.56
C TYR A 242 45.55 7.13 -24.04
N GLN A 243 44.61 7.74 -23.30
CA GLN A 243 44.66 7.83 -21.84
C GLN A 243 43.26 7.83 -21.24
N GLY A 244 43.01 6.94 -20.27
CA GLY A 244 41.74 6.90 -19.55
C GLY A 244 41.45 8.16 -18.75
N GLY A 245 40.19 8.33 -18.39
CA GLY A 245 39.70 9.44 -17.57
C GLY A 245 40.23 9.36 -16.14
N VAL A 246 40.05 10.46 -15.41
CA VAL A 246 40.43 10.56 -14.00
C VAL A 246 39.27 11.16 -13.22
N LEU A 247 38.99 10.58 -12.07
CA LEU A 247 38.06 11.13 -11.09
C LEU A 247 38.81 11.35 -9.78
N LYS A 248 38.74 12.56 -9.26
CA LYS A 248 39.22 12.92 -7.93
C LYS A 248 38.04 13.24 -7.04
N VAL A 249 38.00 12.59 -5.89
CA VAL A 249 37.07 12.86 -4.79
C VAL A 249 37.85 13.62 -3.73
N VAL A 250 37.37 14.80 -3.36
CA VAL A 250 37.83 15.54 -2.18
C VAL A 250 36.78 15.38 -1.10
N PHE A 251 37.17 14.97 0.10
CA PHE A 251 36.27 14.69 1.21
C PHE A 251 36.81 15.26 2.51
N THR A 252 35.93 15.78 3.37
CA THR A 252 36.34 16.47 4.60
C THR A 252 36.89 15.52 5.67
N GLU A 253 36.51 14.23 5.63
CA GLU A 253 36.95 13.21 6.60
C GLU A 253 37.97 12.25 5.97
N ASN A 254 38.87 11.69 6.76
CA ASN A 254 39.87 10.71 6.29
C ASN A 254 39.52 9.28 6.70
N ASN A 255 40.20 8.30 6.09
CA ASN A 255 40.12 6.87 6.36
C ASN A 255 38.75 6.23 6.06
N LEU A 256 37.91 6.91 5.29
CA LEU A 256 36.68 6.34 4.73
C LEU A 256 36.93 5.84 3.31
N GLU A 257 36.21 4.80 2.93
CA GLU A 257 36.26 4.29 1.56
C GLU A 257 35.37 5.14 0.65
N ALA A 258 35.96 5.62 -0.45
CA ALA A 258 35.26 6.06 -1.63
C ALA A 258 35.11 4.86 -2.56
N VAL A 259 33.87 4.50 -2.88
CA VAL A 259 33.53 3.38 -3.75
C VAL A 259 33.02 3.92 -5.07
N LEU A 260 33.65 3.49 -6.16
CA LEU A 260 33.25 3.78 -7.52
C LEU A 260 32.54 2.56 -8.10
N SER A 261 31.32 2.74 -8.59
CA SER A 261 30.52 1.67 -9.19
C SER A 261 30.15 2.00 -10.63
N LYS A 262 30.08 0.98 -11.49
CA LYS A 262 29.65 1.04 -12.90
C LYS A 262 28.68 -0.10 -13.14
N ASP A 263 27.55 0.18 -13.79
CA ASP A 263 26.49 -0.81 -14.07
C ASP A 263 26.03 -1.60 -12.82
N GLY A 264 25.93 -0.90 -11.68
CA GLY A 264 25.50 -1.47 -10.40
C GLY A 264 26.55 -2.33 -9.66
N SER A 265 27.72 -2.56 -10.26
CA SER A 265 28.81 -3.33 -9.65
C SER A 265 29.94 -2.41 -9.20
N THR A 266 30.59 -2.74 -8.08
CA THR A 266 31.80 -2.05 -7.64
C THR A 266 32.88 -2.18 -8.71
N TYR A 267 33.33 -1.04 -9.24
CA TYR A 267 34.40 -0.93 -10.21
C TYR A 267 35.76 -0.79 -9.51
N ALA A 268 35.83 0.09 -8.51
CA ALA A 268 37.05 0.33 -7.72
C ALA A 268 36.72 0.92 -6.35
N THR A 269 37.61 0.72 -5.39
CA THR A 269 37.54 1.34 -4.05
C THR A 269 38.86 2.01 -3.75
N GLN A 270 38.80 3.21 -3.17
CA GLN A 270 39.95 3.97 -2.70
C GLN A 270 39.67 4.54 -1.32
N THR A 271 40.66 4.51 -0.43
CA THR A 271 40.54 5.15 0.88
C THR A 271 40.86 6.64 0.77
N ILE A 272 40.05 7.49 1.42
CA ILE A 272 40.36 8.92 1.55
C ILE A 272 41.61 9.09 2.41
N HIS A 273 42.65 9.66 1.82
CA HIS A 273 43.89 10.02 2.50
C HIS A 273 44.24 11.48 2.21
N ASN A 274 44.59 12.21 3.27
CA ASN A 274 44.82 13.67 3.22
C ASN A 274 43.66 14.44 2.54
N GLY A 275 42.43 14.00 2.78
CA GLY A 275 41.21 14.61 2.25
C GLY A 275 40.91 14.30 0.79
N GLU A 276 41.60 13.35 0.16
CA GLU A 276 41.34 12.98 -1.23
C GLU A 276 41.45 11.48 -1.53
N ALA A 277 40.75 11.07 -2.59
CA ALA A 277 40.96 9.81 -3.30
C ALA A 277 40.94 10.06 -4.81
N ILE A 278 41.75 9.32 -5.56
CA ILE A 278 41.88 9.45 -7.01
C ILE A 278 41.67 8.08 -7.66
N PHE A 279 40.77 8.04 -8.63
CA PHE A 279 40.55 6.94 -9.56
C PHE A 279 41.11 7.35 -10.92
N SER A 280 42.07 6.58 -11.41
CA SER A 280 42.77 6.87 -12.66
C SER A 280 42.47 5.79 -13.70
N ASP A 281 42.74 6.12 -14.97
CA ASP A 281 42.58 5.21 -16.10
C ASP A 281 41.15 4.67 -16.28
N LEU A 282 40.17 5.54 -16.02
CA LEU A 282 38.76 5.21 -16.16
C LEU A 282 38.37 5.14 -17.64
N GLU A 283 37.67 4.07 -18.00
CA GLU A 283 37.02 3.98 -19.31
C GLU A 283 35.93 5.04 -19.47
N VAL A 284 35.52 5.26 -20.73
CA VAL A 284 34.32 6.04 -21.03
C VAL A 284 33.10 5.33 -20.44
N GLY A 285 32.23 6.10 -19.81
CA GLY A 285 31.02 5.58 -19.19
C GLY A 285 30.54 6.43 -18.02
N THR A 286 29.41 6.01 -17.46
CA THR A 286 28.80 6.64 -16.28
C THR A 286 29.13 5.83 -15.04
N TYR A 287 29.55 6.53 -14.00
CA TYR A 287 29.94 5.95 -12.72
C TYR A 287 29.14 6.59 -11.59
N ASN A 288 28.86 5.80 -10.55
CA ASN A 288 28.34 6.29 -9.28
C ASN A 288 29.45 6.25 -8.23
N VAL A 289 29.68 7.39 -7.57
CA VAL A 289 30.71 7.54 -6.54
C VAL A 289 30.03 7.67 -5.19
N LYS A 290 30.26 6.72 -4.27
CA LYS A 290 29.75 6.76 -2.89
C LYS A 290 30.88 6.98 -1.90
N VAL A 291 30.74 7.95 -0.99
CA VAL A 291 31.68 8.19 0.11
C VAL A 291 30.97 8.78 1.32
N GLY A 292 31.04 8.09 2.46
CA GLY A 292 30.47 8.57 3.74
C GLY A 292 29.01 9.04 3.66
N GLY A 293 28.16 8.31 2.91
CA GLY A 293 26.74 8.65 2.70
C GLY A 293 26.45 9.66 1.58
N ASN A 294 27.47 10.23 0.93
CA ASN A 294 27.29 11.07 -0.26
C ASN A 294 27.36 10.21 -1.52
N VAL A 295 26.48 10.46 -2.48
CA VAL A 295 26.50 9.79 -3.79
C VAL A 295 26.47 10.84 -4.90
N LYS A 296 27.24 10.59 -5.97
CA LYS A 296 27.21 11.41 -7.18
C LYS A 296 27.39 10.55 -8.42
N GLU A 297 26.50 10.73 -9.38
CA GLU A 297 26.67 10.22 -10.74
C GLU A 297 27.62 11.12 -11.55
N ILE A 298 28.61 10.52 -12.20
CA ILE A 298 29.64 11.21 -12.99
C ILE A 298 29.90 10.42 -14.28
N THR A 299 29.72 11.07 -15.42
CA THR A 299 30.07 10.52 -16.73
C THR A 299 31.47 10.95 -17.18
N ILE A 300 32.32 9.98 -17.51
CA ILE A 300 33.59 10.17 -18.22
C ILE A 300 33.31 10.06 -19.71
N ASN A 301 33.55 11.14 -20.46
CA ASN A 301 33.40 11.18 -21.91
C ASN A 301 34.72 10.88 -22.62
N LEU A 302 34.66 10.55 -23.91
CA LEU A 302 35.82 10.64 -24.79
C LEU A 302 35.93 12.06 -25.32
N LYS A 303 37.07 12.70 -25.08
CA LYS A 303 37.39 14.01 -25.61
C LYS A 303 38.40 13.84 -26.74
N GLU A 304 38.06 14.40 -27.90
CA GLU A 304 38.94 14.48 -29.07
C GLU A 304 40.12 15.43 -28.86
#